data_AF-G0HVA7-F1
#
_entry.id   AF-G0HVA7-F1
#
_cell.length_a   1.000
_cell.length_b   1.000
_cell.length_c   1.000
_cell.angle_alpha   90.00
_cell.angle_beta   90.00
_cell.angle_gamma   90.00
#
_symmetry.space_group_name_H-M   'P 1'
#
loop_
_entity.id
_entity.type
_entity.pdbx_description
1 polymer ?
#
loop_
_entity_poly.entity_id
_entity_poly.type
_entity_poly.pdbx_seq_one_letter_code
_entity_poly.pdbx_strand_id
1 'polypeptide(L)'
;MSLMAMGPLITAAAALAGLNVLLLLPLLGVWLRNYATFRTGLVAGLIAFAVAMLAENAIAVYFFFSMQSFYAGDPHVQQAVLVLRSLQFVAIAGLSYTTLR
;
A
#
# COMPACT_ATOMS: atom_id res chain seq x y z
N MET A 1 -16.04 -18.09 -12.24
CA MET A 1 -16.22 -17.88 -10.80
C MET A 1 -16.24 -16.37 -10.59
N SER A 2 -17.43 -15.77 -10.50
CA SER A 2 -17.64 -14.31 -10.52
C SER A 2 -17.09 -13.67 -9.25
N LEU A 3 -16.64 -12.41 -9.34
CA LEU A 3 -16.16 -11.58 -8.22
C LEU A 3 -17.15 -11.51 -7.02
N MET A 4 -18.37 -12.00 -7.17
CA MET A 4 -19.41 -12.13 -6.15
C MET A 4 -19.12 -13.18 -5.07
N ALA A 5 -18.13 -14.06 -5.24
CA ALA A 5 -17.76 -15.03 -4.20
C ALA A 5 -16.83 -14.45 -3.11
N MET A 6 -16.24 -13.27 -3.34
CA MET A 6 -15.43 -12.52 -2.37
C MET A 6 -16.26 -11.40 -1.77
N GLY A 7 -16.17 -11.17 -0.46
CA GLY A 7 -16.83 -10.02 0.17
C GLY A 7 -16.37 -8.69 -0.47
N PRO A 8 -17.27 -7.75 -0.81
CA PRO A 8 -16.92 -6.53 -1.55
C PRO A 8 -15.83 -5.68 -0.87
N LEU A 9 -15.68 -5.81 0.45
CA LEU A 9 -14.66 -5.14 1.25
C LEU A 9 -13.24 -5.65 0.96
N ILE A 10 -13.06 -6.96 0.79
CA ILE A 10 -11.76 -7.56 0.47
C ILE A 10 -11.28 -7.13 -0.91
N THR A 11 -12.19 -7.06 -1.88
CA THR A 11 -11.88 -6.56 -3.24
C THR A 11 -11.50 -5.09 -3.22
N ALA A 12 -12.21 -4.24 -2.47
CA ALA A 12 -11.88 -2.83 -2.31
C ALA A 12 -10.51 -2.64 -1.63
N ALA A 13 -10.20 -3.43 -0.60
CA ALA A 13 -8.92 -3.36 0.10
C ALA A 13 -7.73 -3.76 -0.80
N ALA A 14 -7.90 -4.76 -1.66
CA ALA A 14 -6.88 -5.13 -2.64
C ALA A 14 -6.68 -4.06 -3.72
N ALA A 15 -7.76 -3.43 -4.19
CA ALA A 15 -7.67 -2.31 -5.13
C ALA A 15 -6.88 -1.13 -4.53
N LEU A 16 -7.16 -0.78 -3.27
CA LEU A 16 -6.41 0.25 -2.54
C LEU A 16 -4.94 -0.14 -2.36
N ALA A 17 -4.65 -1.41 -2.07
CA ALA A 17 -3.27 -1.88 -1.96
C ALA A 17 -2.50 -1.73 -3.29
N GLY A 18 -3.14 -2.07 -4.41
CA GLY A 18 -2.57 -1.86 -5.74
C GLY A 18 -2.30 -0.38 -6.05
N LEU A 19 -3.25 0.50 -5.72
CA LEU A 19 -3.08 1.95 -5.86
C LEU A 19 -1.93 2.49 -5.02
N ASN A 20 -1.76 2.01 -3.79
CA ASN A 20 -0.65 2.38 -2.92
C ASN A 20 0.71 2.03 -3.53
N VAL A 21 0.85 0.82 -4.09
CA VAL A 21 2.06 0.40 -4.79
C VAL A 21 2.37 1.33 -5.96
N LEU A 22 1.36 1.66 -6.78
CA LEU A 22 1.51 2.54 -7.94
C LEU A 22 1.97 3.95 -7.56
N LEU A 23 1.53 4.49 -6.42
CA LEU A 23 1.96 5.79 -5.92
C LEU A 23 3.36 5.75 -5.28
N LEU A 24 3.69 4.68 -4.55
CA LEU A 24 4.97 4.56 -3.85
C LEU A 24 6.16 4.37 -4.80
N LEU A 25 5.99 3.65 -5.91
CA LEU A 25 7.06 3.40 -6.88
C LEU A 25 7.74 4.68 -7.40
N PRO A 26 7.02 5.68 -7.95
CA PRO A 26 7.64 6.91 -8.42
C PRO A 26 8.24 7.73 -7.26
N LEU A 27 7.60 7.76 -6.09
CA LEU A 27 8.13 8.48 -4.92
C LEU A 27 9.45 7.90 -4.44
N LEU A 28 9.55 6.57 -4.37
CA LEU A 28 10.78 5.88 -4.04
C LEU A 28 11.90 6.26 -5.03
N GLY A 29 11.59 6.35 -6.32
CA GLY A 29 12.53 6.83 -7.34
C GLY A 29 13.01 8.26 -7.11
N VAL A 30 12.09 9.17 -6.78
CA VAL A 30 12.42 10.58 -6.47
C VAL A 30 13.31 10.66 -5.24
N TRP A 31 12.98 9.96 -4.16
CA TRP A 31 13.78 10.03 -2.93
C TRP A 31 15.11 9.32 -3.04
N LEU A 32 15.23 8.22 -3.78
CA LEU A 32 16.52 7.59 -4.06
C LEU A 32 17.46 8.58 -4.77
N ARG A 33 16.93 9.30 -5.77
CA ARG A 33 17.68 10.36 -6.46
C ARG A 33 18.03 11.50 -5.51
N ASN A 34 17.10 11.92 -4.65
CA ASN A 34 17.33 12.99 -3.68
C ASN A 34 18.34 12.58 -2.61
N TYR A 35 18.35 11.33 -2.18
CA TYR A 35 19.29 10.78 -1.21
C TYR A 35 20.70 10.73 -1.79
N ALA A 36 20.84 10.36 -3.07
CA ALA A 36 22.13 10.38 -3.75
C ALA A 36 22.75 11.80 -3.75
N THR A 37 21.93 12.84 -3.83
CA THR A 37 22.35 14.25 -3.84
C THR A 37 22.57 14.82 -2.43
N PHE A 38 21.59 14.70 -1.54
CA PHE A 38 21.58 15.40 -0.25
C PHE A 38 22.06 14.55 0.94
N ARG A 39 21.98 13.20 0.83
CA ARG A 39 22.38 12.21 1.85
C ARG A 39 21.90 12.53 3.28
N THR A 40 20.72 13.13 3.43
CA THR A 40 20.18 13.49 4.74
C THR A 40 19.44 12.32 5.37
N GLY A 41 19.46 12.24 6.70
CA GLY A 41 18.74 11.20 7.45
C GLY A 41 17.22 11.24 7.23
N LEU A 42 16.65 12.42 6.96
CA LEU A 42 15.22 12.58 6.66
C LEU A 42 14.83 11.85 5.37
N VAL A 43 15.62 11.98 4.30
CA VAL A 43 15.34 11.28 3.03
C VAL A 43 15.56 9.78 3.16
N ALA A 44 16.58 9.35 3.94
CA ALA A 44 16.75 7.93 4.26
C ALA A 44 15.53 7.34 5.00
N GLY A 45 14.97 8.10 5.96
CA GLY A 45 13.75 7.72 6.67
C GLY A 45 12.54 7.59 5.75
N LEU A 46 12.38 8.51 4.79
CA LEU A 46 11.33 8.44 3.76
C LEU A 46 11.50 7.20 2.86
N ILE A 47 12.73 6.92 2.40
CA ILE A 47 13.02 5.72 1.60
C ILE A 47 12.66 4.45 2.37
N ALA A 48 13.12 4.33 3.63
CA ALA A 48 12.81 3.18 4.47
C ALA A 48 11.29 3.01 4.67
N PHE A 49 10.58 4.11 4.88
CA PHE A 49 9.13 4.13 4.98
C PHE A 49 8.45 3.66 3.69
N ALA A 50 8.83 4.19 2.53
CA ALA A 50 8.27 3.75 1.25
C ALA A 50 8.54 2.27 0.98
N VAL A 51 9.75 1.79 1.24
CA VAL A 51 10.12 0.38 1.03
C VAL A 51 9.29 -0.53 1.92
N ALA A 52 9.15 -0.21 3.21
CA ALA A 52 8.33 -0.97 4.14
C ALA A 52 6.85 -1.00 3.70
N MET A 53 6.30 0.15 3.30
CA MET A 53 4.93 0.24 2.79
C MET A 53 4.75 -0.51 1.46
N LEU A 54 5.72 -0.46 0.55
CA LEU A 54 5.69 -1.23 -0.70
C LEU A 54 5.66 -2.74 -0.42
N ALA A 55 6.51 -3.21 0.48
CA ALA A 55 6.55 -4.60 0.88
C ALA A 55 5.20 -5.04 1.48
N GLU A 56 4.64 -4.24 2.39
CA GLU A 56 3.36 -4.54 3.03
C GLU A 56 2.19 -4.59 2.03
N ASN A 57 2.14 -3.67 1.06
CA ASN A 57 1.11 -3.68 0.02
C ASN A 57 1.30 -4.83 -0.97
N ALA A 58 2.54 -5.11 -1.38
CA ALA A 58 2.86 -6.23 -2.27
C ALA A 58 2.47 -7.56 -1.63
N ILE A 59 2.72 -7.73 -0.32
CA ILE A 59 2.31 -8.90 0.45
C ILE A 59 0.78 -9.03 0.47
N ALA A 60 0.02 -7.95 0.65
CA ALA A 60 -1.44 -8.05 0.59
C ALA A 60 -1.99 -8.35 -0.80
N VAL A 61 -1.40 -7.79 -1.86
CA VAL A 61 -1.78 -8.14 -3.23
C VAL A 61 -1.49 -9.63 -3.47
N TYR A 62 -0.31 -10.10 -3.05
CA TYR A 62 0.07 -11.52 -3.13
C TYR A 62 -0.92 -12.42 -2.37
N PHE A 63 -1.24 -12.10 -1.11
CA PHE A 63 -2.21 -12.88 -0.33
C PHE A 63 -3.64 -12.77 -0.84
N PHE A 64 -4.03 -11.65 -1.43
CA PHE A 64 -5.31 -11.54 -2.11
C PHE A 64 -5.40 -12.57 -3.24
N PHE A 65 -4.36 -12.71 -4.07
CA PHE A 65 -4.33 -13.72 -5.13
C PHE A 65 -4.12 -15.15 -4.60
N SER A 66 -3.32 -15.33 -3.55
CA SER A 66 -2.89 -16.63 -3.03
C SER A 66 -3.88 -17.27 -2.05
N MET A 67 -4.58 -16.48 -1.22
CA MET A 67 -5.48 -16.93 -0.15
C MET A 67 -6.94 -16.56 -0.39
N GLN A 68 -7.42 -16.71 -1.63
CA GLN A 68 -8.84 -16.55 -2.02
C GLN A 68 -9.84 -17.43 -1.23
N SER A 69 -9.44 -18.19 -0.20
CA SER A 69 -10.33 -19.14 0.49
C SER A 69 -10.24 -19.20 2.02
N PHE A 70 -9.17 -18.72 2.68
CA PHE A 70 -8.94 -19.02 4.12
C PHE A 70 -9.23 -17.85 5.08
N TYR A 71 -8.97 -16.60 4.66
CA TYR A 71 -9.19 -15.39 5.48
C TYR A 71 -10.41 -14.54 5.04
N ALA A 72 -11.01 -14.85 3.88
CA ALA A 72 -12.15 -14.12 3.32
C ALA A 72 -13.50 -14.48 3.98
N GLY A 73 -13.53 -15.40 4.95
CA GLY A 73 -14.77 -15.86 5.59
C GLY A 73 -15.28 -14.96 6.72
N ASP A 74 -14.40 -14.26 7.43
CA ASP A 74 -14.77 -13.48 8.63
C ASP A 74 -14.97 -11.99 8.28
N PRO A 75 -16.21 -11.44 8.39
CA PRO A 75 -16.51 -10.04 8.05
C PRO A 75 -15.71 -8.99 8.84
N HIS A 76 -15.32 -9.27 10.09
CA HIS A 76 -14.58 -8.33 10.93
C HIS A 76 -13.15 -8.14 10.42
N VAL A 77 -12.52 -9.24 9.98
CA VAL A 77 -11.18 -9.20 9.39
C VAL A 77 -11.20 -8.37 8.10
N GLN A 78 -12.23 -8.50 7.28
CA GLN A 78 -12.36 -7.72 6.04
C GLN A 78 -12.49 -6.22 6.30
N GLN A 79 -13.28 -5.83 7.30
CA GLN A 79 -13.42 -4.42 7.71
C GLN A 79 -12.11 -3.85 8.24
N ALA A 80 -11.40 -4.58 9.09
CA ALA A 80 -10.11 -4.15 9.62
C ALA A 80 -9.09 -3.93 8.51
N VAL A 81 -9.00 -4.85 7.55
CA VAL A 81 -8.08 -4.75 6.41
C VAL A 81 -8.43 -3.55 5.52
N LEU A 82 -9.71 -3.28 5.26
CA LEU A 82 -10.14 -2.11 4.50
C LEU A 82 -9.76 -0.80 5.20
N VAL A 83 -10.02 -0.68 6.50
CA VAL A 83 -9.69 0.51 7.29
C VAL A 83 -8.18 0.76 7.28
N LEU A 84 -7.38 -0.27 7.53
CA LEU A 84 -5.92 -0.17 7.51
C LEU A 84 -5.40 0.27 6.13
N ARG A 85 -5.90 -0.33 5.04
CA ARG A 85 -5.51 0.06 3.67
C ARG A 85 -5.94 1.48 3.31
N SER A 86 -7.11 1.92 3.80
CA SER A 86 -7.60 3.28 3.61
C SER A 86 -6.72 4.30 4.32
N LEU A 87 -6.36 4.04 5.58
CA LEU A 87 -5.46 4.90 6.35
C LEU A 87 -4.10 5.03 5.67
N GLN A 88 -3.56 3.91 5.21
CA GLN A 88 -2.30 3.88 4.48
C GLN A 88 -2.37 4.64 3.17
N PHE A 89 -3.47 4.52 2.41
CA PHE A 89 -3.67 5.29 1.19
C PHE A 89 -3.66 6.79 1.46
N VAL A 90 -4.34 7.24 2.52
CA VAL A 90 -4.32 8.65 2.94
C VAL A 90 -2.89 9.10 3.29
N ALA A 91 -2.13 8.27 4.01
CA ALA A 91 -0.75 8.58 4.37
C ALA A 91 0.14 8.72 3.12
N ILE A 92 0.05 7.78 2.17
CA ILE A 92 0.81 7.81 0.91
C ILE A 92 0.38 9.01 0.05
N ALA A 93 -0.91 9.33 -0.01
CA ALA A 93 -1.41 10.50 -0.74
C ALA A 93 -0.88 11.80 -0.14
N GLY A 94 -0.90 11.95 1.19
CA GLY A 94 -0.35 13.11 1.87
C GLY A 94 1.15 13.27 1.62
N LEU A 95 1.89 12.17 1.69
CA LEU A 95 3.32 12.15 1.44
C LEU A 95 3.69 12.36 -0.04
N SER A 96 2.84 11.90 -0.97
CA SER A 96 2.95 12.22 -2.40
C SER A 96 2.78 13.71 -2.64
N TYR A 97 1.74 14.29 -2.02
CA TYR A 97 1.44 15.72 -2.11
C TYR A 97 2.60 16.58 -1.58
N THR A 98 3.17 16.26 -0.42
CA THR A 98 4.28 17.04 0.14
C THR A 98 5.60 16.87 -0.62
N THR A 99 5.77 15.77 -1.37
CA THR A 99 6.95 15.56 -2.21
C THR A 99 6.84 16.28 -3.55
N LEU A 100 5.63 16.37 -4.11
CA LEU A 100 5.37 17.01 -5.41
C LEU A 100 5.15 18.52 -5.32
N ARG A 101 4.80 19.03 -4.13
CA ARG A 101 4.69 20.46 -3.83
C ARG A 101 6.04 21.04 -3.44
#